data_AF-A0A6J7DPE3-F1
#
_entry.id   AF-A0A6J7DPE3-F1
#
_cell.length_a   1.000
_cell.length_b   1.000
_cell.length_c   1.000
_cell.angle_alpha   90.00
_cell.angle_beta   90.00
_cell.angle_gamma   90.00
#
_symmetry.space_group_name_H-M   'P 1'
#
loop_
_entity.id
_entity.type
_entity.pdbx_description
1 polymer ?
#
loop_
_entity_poly.entity_id
_entity_poly.type
_entity_poly.pdbx_seq_one_letter_code
_entity_poly.pdbx_strand_id
1 'polypeptide(L)'
;MDLAKASGMNQSLQDRLLLTKTRVLSMANAAREITKLPDPLNRILVDRNLENGLNLKQKSVPFGVVGMVYEARPNVTVDAAVILIKSGNAALLRGSASAANSNKILIDIMHKAFKETSISPDVIQLVPSDDRSTVTALLKARGFVDLVIPRGSASLIRTVVDESTVPTIETGAGVCHVYVDKSADLEKAVSILINSKCDRPSTCNAAETLLIDSKIADKFLPIALKALADANVVINIDSVSKVVADKLGISTKLASEDSWSTEYGTLEINIAQVDGVTNAIEHILKYGTKHTEAIVAEDKEAIEIFTALNDCVAVMINTSTRFTDGEQMGFGAEIGISNQKLHARGPMGLEQMTTTTWIVSGNGQIRK
;
A
#
# COMPACT_ATOMS: atom_id res chain seq x y z
N MET A 1 -0.59 -24.90 -9.83
CA MET A 1 0.56 -24.64 -10.72
C MET A 1 0.35 -25.25 -12.10
N ASP A 2 0.00 -26.53 -12.21
CA ASP A 2 -0.16 -27.19 -13.52
C ASP A 2 -1.20 -26.50 -14.42
N LEU A 3 -2.36 -26.13 -13.87
CA LEU A 3 -3.38 -25.35 -14.58
C LEU A 3 -2.86 -23.99 -15.07
N ALA A 4 -2.04 -23.30 -14.27
CA ALA A 4 -1.50 -21.99 -14.63
C ALA A 4 -0.46 -22.09 -15.75
N LYS A 5 0.35 -23.15 -15.74
CA LYS A 5 1.29 -23.45 -16.85
C LYS A 5 0.52 -23.80 -18.12
N ALA A 6 -0.49 -24.66 -18.02
CA ALA A 6 -1.32 -25.08 -19.15
C ALA A 6 -2.10 -23.91 -19.78
N SER A 7 -2.51 -22.91 -18.99
CA SER A 7 -3.21 -21.72 -19.49
C SER A 7 -2.29 -20.65 -20.09
N GLY A 8 -0.97 -20.89 -20.17
CA GLY A 8 -0.02 -19.90 -20.68
C GLY A 8 0.15 -18.67 -19.79
N MET A 9 -0.13 -18.77 -18.48
CA MET A 9 0.02 -17.65 -17.55
C MET A 9 1.48 -17.15 -17.53
N ASN A 10 1.70 -15.84 -17.51
CA ASN A 10 3.06 -15.31 -17.48
C ASN A 10 3.82 -15.72 -16.19
N GLN A 11 5.15 -15.72 -16.25
CA GLN A 11 5.99 -16.23 -15.17
C GLN A 11 5.83 -15.45 -13.85
N SER A 12 5.59 -14.14 -13.91
CA SER A 12 5.40 -13.29 -12.73
C SER A 12 4.11 -13.64 -11.96
N LEU A 13 3.00 -13.87 -12.69
CA LEU A 13 1.75 -14.34 -12.09
C LEU A 13 1.86 -15.78 -11.58
N GLN A 14 2.59 -16.65 -12.29
CA GLN A 14 2.89 -18.00 -11.81
C GLN A 14 3.68 -17.98 -10.50
N ASP A 15 4.68 -17.11 -10.38
CA ASP A 15 5.43 -16.94 -9.13
C ASP A 15 4.50 -16.48 -8.01
N ARG A 16 3.66 -15.47 -8.23
CA ARG A 16 2.68 -14.99 -7.23
C ARG A 16 1.72 -16.10 -6.74
N LEU A 17 1.38 -17.05 -7.62
CA LEU A 17 0.50 -18.18 -7.30
C LEU A 17 1.22 -19.30 -6.52
N LEU A 18 2.54 -19.41 -6.65
CA LEU A 18 3.31 -20.54 -6.14
C LEU A 18 3.35 -20.55 -4.60
N LEU A 19 2.96 -21.68 -4.01
CA LEU A 19 3.15 -21.99 -2.60
C LEU A 19 4.28 -22.99 -2.44
N THR A 20 5.39 -22.54 -1.86
CA THR A 20 6.52 -23.38 -1.43
C THR A 20 6.43 -23.65 0.07
N LYS A 21 7.19 -24.64 0.58
CA LYS A 21 7.29 -24.89 2.02
C LYS A 21 7.64 -23.63 2.81
N THR A 22 8.61 -22.85 2.31
CA THR A 22 9.02 -21.58 2.92
C THR A 22 7.88 -20.56 2.97
N ARG A 23 7.12 -20.39 1.87
CA ARG A 23 5.98 -19.47 1.83
C ARG A 23 4.86 -19.90 2.77
N VAL A 24 4.59 -21.21 2.88
CA VAL A 24 3.62 -21.74 3.84
C VAL A 24 4.03 -21.49 5.28
N LEU A 25 5.30 -21.71 5.63
CA LEU A 25 5.82 -21.39 6.96
C LEU A 25 5.76 -19.89 7.24
N SER A 26 6.05 -19.05 6.25
CA SER A 26 5.94 -17.59 6.36
C SER A 26 4.51 -17.15 6.67
N MET A 27 3.50 -17.70 5.98
CA MET A 27 2.08 -17.40 6.27
C MET A 27 1.71 -17.79 7.70
N ALA A 28 2.12 -18.99 8.14
CA ALA A 28 1.84 -19.44 9.50
C ALA A 28 2.53 -18.58 10.56
N ASN A 29 3.76 -18.12 10.30
CA ASN A 29 4.47 -17.21 11.20
C ASN A 29 3.83 -15.82 11.22
N ALA A 30 3.48 -15.25 10.07
CA ALA A 30 2.77 -13.97 9.98
C ALA A 30 1.47 -14.01 10.79
N ALA A 31 0.70 -15.10 10.70
CA ALA A 31 -0.49 -15.29 11.52
C ALA A 31 -0.19 -15.26 13.03
N ARG A 32 0.91 -15.90 13.47
CA ARG A 32 1.36 -15.86 14.88
C ARG A 32 1.87 -14.49 15.31
N GLU A 33 2.47 -13.71 14.43
CA GLU A 33 2.89 -12.35 14.77
C GLU A 33 1.66 -11.45 14.95
N ILE A 34 0.64 -11.58 14.10
CA ILE A 34 -0.62 -10.83 14.24
C ILE A 34 -1.31 -11.12 15.57
N THR A 35 -1.22 -12.34 16.12
CA THR A 35 -1.84 -12.64 17.41
C THR A 35 -1.21 -11.85 18.56
N LYS A 36 0.08 -11.49 18.46
CA LYS A 36 0.82 -10.71 19.45
C LYS A 36 0.48 -9.21 19.41
N LEU A 37 -0.12 -8.74 18.32
CA LEU A 37 -0.51 -7.34 18.19
C LEU A 37 -1.63 -6.99 19.19
N PRO A 38 -1.65 -5.74 19.70
CA PRO A 38 -2.71 -5.26 20.56
C PRO A 38 -4.10 -5.47 19.93
N ASP A 39 -5.10 -5.76 20.77
CA ASP A 39 -6.48 -5.81 20.34
C ASP A 39 -6.94 -4.40 19.94
N PRO A 40 -7.37 -4.16 18.68
CA PRO A 40 -7.78 -2.84 18.24
C PRO A 40 -9.18 -2.45 18.76
N LEU A 41 -9.93 -3.38 19.37
CA LEU A 41 -11.32 -3.18 19.78
C LEU A 41 -11.48 -2.52 21.15
N ASN A 42 -12.58 -1.81 21.34
CA ASN A 42 -12.97 -1.13 22.59
C ASN A 42 -11.97 -0.09 23.11
N ARG A 43 -11.05 0.39 22.27
CA ARG A 43 -10.17 1.52 22.61
C ARG A 43 -11.01 2.77 22.79
N ILE A 44 -10.88 3.45 23.91
CA ILE A 44 -11.55 4.72 24.17
C ILE A 44 -10.77 5.84 23.49
N LEU A 45 -11.39 6.49 22.52
CA LEU A 45 -10.79 7.60 21.74
C LEU A 45 -11.17 8.96 22.32
N VAL A 46 -12.39 9.05 22.88
CA VAL A 46 -12.90 10.25 23.54
C VAL A 46 -13.63 9.80 24.80
N ASP A 47 -13.40 10.48 25.92
CA ASP A 47 -14.19 10.36 27.15
C ASP A 47 -14.33 11.76 27.77
N ARG A 48 -15.54 12.31 27.81
CA ARG A 48 -15.78 13.64 28.37
C ARG A 48 -17.20 13.81 28.90
N ASN A 49 -17.33 14.69 29.89
CA ASN A 49 -18.62 15.14 30.39
C ASN A 49 -19.04 16.43 29.71
N LEU A 50 -20.32 16.56 29.40
CA LEU A 50 -20.95 17.81 28.95
C LEU A 50 -21.46 18.61 30.15
N GLU A 51 -21.69 19.91 29.95
CA GLU A 51 -22.20 20.82 30.99
C GLU A 51 -23.57 20.39 31.54
N ASN A 52 -24.38 19.70 30.73
CA ASN A 52 -25.68 19.17 31.16
C ASN A 52 -25.58 17.83 31.93
N GLY A 53 -24.37 17.36 32.21
CA GLY A 53 -24.10 16.13 32.97
C GLY A 53 -24.16 14.83 32.15
N LEU A 54 -24.26 14.89 30.82
CA LEU A 54 -24.07 13.69 29.98
C LEU A 54 -22.59 13.30 29.92
N ASN A 55 -22.28 12.01 30.05
CA ASN A 55 -20.97 11.46 29.75
C ASN A 55 -20.96 10.88 28.32
N LEU A 56 -20.01 11.32 27.52
CA LEU A 56 -19.79 10.84 26.15
C LEU A 56 -18.53 10.00 26.10
N LYS A 57 -18.64 8.78 25.58
CA LYS A 57 -17.48 7.96 25.22
C LYS A 57 -17.53 7.59 23.74
N GLN A 58 -16.43 7.78 23.01
CA GLN A 58 -16.25 7.20 21.69
C GLN A 58 -15.30 6.02 21.80
N LYS A 59 -15.71 4.85 21.31
CA LYS A 59 -14.85 3.65 21.32
C LYS A 59 -14.72 3.00 19.95
N SER A 60 -13.60 2.32 19.71
CA SER A 60 -13.41 1.50 18.50
C SER A 60 -14.29 0.23 18.52
N VAL A 61 -14.83 -0.13 17.36
CA VAL A 61 -15.68 -1.30 17.11
C VAL A 61 -15.34 -1.86 15.71
N PRO A 62 -15.59 -3.16 15.43
CA PRO A 62 -15.37 -3.68 14.08
C PRO A 62 -16.30 -2.98 13.07
N PHE A 63 -15.96 -3.08 11.78
CA PHE A 63 -16.90 -2.72 10.71
C PHE A 63 -18.11 -3.64 10.68
N GLY A 64 -17.87 -4.95 10.78
CA GLY A 64 -18.89 -5.97 10.58
C GLY A 64 -18.39 -7.00 9.56
N VAL A 65 -18.85 -6.91 8.31
CA VAL A 65 -18.47 -7.82 7.22
C VAL A 65 -17.58 -7.09 6.21
N VAL A 66 -16.37 -7.61 5.99
CA VAL A 66 -15.41 -7.07 5.03
C VAL A 66 -15.21 -8.03 3.86
N GLY A 67 -15.45 -7.54 2.65
CA GLY A 67 -15.20 -8.21 1.39
C GLY A 67 -13.79 -7.97 0.87
N MET A 68 -13.03 -9.03 0.60
CA MET A 68 -11.71 -8.93 -0.03
C MET A 68 -11.78 -9.43 -1.46
N VAL A 69 -11.39 -8.61 -2.44
CA VAL A 69 -11.27 -9.03 -3.85
C VAL A 69 -9.79 -9.05 -4.23
N TYR A 70 -9.25 -10.21 -4.57
CA TYR A 70 -7.80 -10.34 -4.80
C TYR A 70 -7.40 -11.31 -5.92
N GLU A 71 -6.22 -11.09 -6.50
CA GLU A 71 -5.73 -11.81 -7.67
C GLU A 71 -4.40 -12.53 -7.45
N ALA A 72 -4.35 -13.78 -7.90
CA ALA A 72 -3.15 -14.60 -8.10
C ALA A 72 -2.19 -14.68 -6.89
N ARG A 73 -2.69 -14.52 -5.67
CA ARG A 73 -1.92 -14.57 -4.42
C ARG A 73 -2.65 -15.35 -3.34
N PRO A 74 -2.43 -16.68 -3.24
CA PRO A 74 -3.12 -17.49 -2.24
C PRO A 74 -2.85 -17.06 -0.80
N ASN A 75 -1.69 -16.46 -0.51
CA ASN A 75 -1.35 -15.98 0.83
C ASN A 75 -2.28 -14.89 1.35
N VAL A 76 -2.83 -14.06 0.46
CA VAL A 76 -3.81 -13.03 0.83
C VAL A 76 -5.06 -13.63 1.49
N THR A 77 -5.41 -14.88 1.15
CA THR A 77 -6.49 -15.61 1.81
C THR A 77 -6.28 -15.72 3.32
N VAL A 78 -5.05 -16.01 3.75
CA VAL A 78 -4.69 -16.19 5.16
C VAL A 78 -4.45 -14.83 5.81
N ASP A 79 -3.65 -13.98 5.16
CA ASP A 79 -3.26 -12.68 5.72
C ASP A 79 -4.51 -11.82 6.00
N ALA A 80 -5.43 -11.72 5.03
CA ALA A 80 -6.66 -10.95 5.20
C ALA A 80 -7.60 -11.59 6.24
N ALA A 81 -7.76 -12.92 6.22
CA ALA A 81 -8.56 -13.63 7.21
C ALA A 81 -8.10 -13.33 8.63
N VAL A 82 -6.79 -13.47 8.91
CA VAL A 82 -6.26 -13.31 10.26
C VAL A 82 -6.42 -11.87 10.75
N ILE A 83 -6.12 -10.88 9.90
CA ILE A 83 -6.26 -9.46 10.25
C ILE A 83 -7.74 -9.10 10.52
N LEU A 84 -8.65 -9.54 9.65
CA LEU A 84 -10.08 -9.25 9.79
C LEU A 84 -10.67 -9.90 11.05
N ILE A 85 -10.35 -11.16 11.31
CA ILE A 85 -10.84 -11.85 12.51
C ILE A 85 -10.28 -11.23 13.79
N LYS A 86 -8.97 -10.91 13.82
CA LYS A 86 -8.35 -10.25 14.98
C LYS A 86 -8.92 -8.85 15.23
N SER A 87 -9.38 -8.16 14.18
CA SER A 87 -10.08 -6.87 14.28
C SER A 87 -11.60 -6.98 14.48
N GLY A 88 -12.12 -8.18 14.72
CA GLY A 88 -13.54 -8.43 15.03
C GLY A 88 -14.48 -8.44 13.82
N ASN A 89 -13.94 -8.52 12.60
CA ASN A 89 -14.70 -8.53 11.36
C ASN A 89 -14.88 -9.95 10.81
N ALA A 90 -16.03 -10.22 10.19
CA ALA A 90 -16.19 -11.37 9.30
C ALA A 90 -15.52 -11.09 7.94
N ALA A 91 -14.93 -12.12 7.34
CA ALA A 91 -14.17 -12.05 6.10
C ALA A 91 -14.92 -12.77 4.96
N LEU A 92 -15.26 -12.02 3.92
CA LEU A 92 -15.84 -12.54 2.68
C LEU A 92 -14.78 -12.47 1.58
N LEU A 93 -14.14 -13.60 1.29
CA LEU A 93 -12.93 -13.66 0.49
C LEU A 93 -13.25 -14.09 -0.95
N ARG A 94 -12.98 -13.22 -1.92
CA ARG A 94 -13.15 -13.49 -3.36
C ARG A 94 -11.79 -13.42 -4.05
N GLY A 95 -11.11 -14.58 -4.11
CA GLY A 95 -9.88 -14.75 -4.87
C GLY A 95 -10.11 -15.00 -6.37
N SER A 96 -9.07 -14.88 -7.18
CA SER A 96 -9.12 -15.24 -8.60
C SER A 96 -9.26 -16.75 -8.83
N ALA A 97 -9.92 -17.13 -9.93
CA ALA A 97 -10.10 -18.53 -10.33
C ALA A 97 -8.78 -19.33 -10.41
N SER A 98 -7.69 -18.66 -10.79
CA SER A 98 -6.35 -19.26 -10.85
C SER A 98 -5.83 -19.81 -9.52
N ALA A 99 -6.34 -19.28 -8.39
CA ALA A 99 -5.96 -19.68 -7.05
C ALA A 99 -7.05 -20.50 -6.33
N ALA A 100 -8.16 -20.83 -7.01
CA ALA A 100 -9.35 -21.42 -6.38
C ALA A 100 -9.05 -22.65 -5.51
N ASN A 101 -8.26 -23.60 -6.03
CA ASN A 101 -7.90 -24.82 -5.31
C ASN A 101 -7.07 -24.52 -4.05
N SER A 102 -6.09 -23.62 -4.16
CA SER A 102 -5.25 -23.23 -3.03
C SER A 102 -6.07 -22.51 -1.97
N ASN A 103 -6.91 -21.56 -2.38
CA ASN A 103 -7.74 -20.76 -1.47
C ASN A 103 -8.72 -21.66 -0.71
N LYS A 104 -9.36 -22.62 -1.40
CA LYS A 104 -10.25 -23.59 -0.76
C LYS A 104 -9.55 -24.38 0.34
N ILE A 105 -8.36 -24.92 0.07
CA ILE A 105 -7.60 -25.69 1.06
C ILE A 105 -7.21 -24.82 2.26
N LEU A 106 -6.80 -23.57 2.03
CA LEU A 106 -6.45 -22.64 3.10
C LEU A 106 -7.66 -22.34 4.00
N ILE A 107 -8.84 -22.14 3.40
CA ILE A 107 -10.10 -21.94 4.13
C ILE A 107 -10.48 -23.18 4.92
N ASP A 108 -10.40 -24.37 4.33
CA ASP A 108 -10.69 -25.64 5.02
C ASP A 108 -9.78 -25.84 6.25
N ILE A 109 -8.52 -25.42 6.17
CA ILE A 109 -7.58 -25.46 7.31
C ILE A 109 -8.01 -24.48 8.40
N MET A 110 -8.35 -23.24 8.05
CA MET A 110 -8.83 -22.25 9.02
C MET A 110 -10.15 -22.68 9.68
N HIS A 111 -11.09 -23.23 8.90
CA HIS A 111 -12.34 -23.80 9.42
C HIS A 111 -12.10 -24.96 10.38
N LYS A 112 -11.12 -25.83 10.11
CA LYS A 112 -10.73 -26.88 11.06
C LYS A 112 -10.21 -26.30 12.37
N ALA A 113 -9.39 -25.24 12.31
CA ALA A 113 -8.88 -24.58 13.51
C ALA A 113 -10.00 -23.94 14.35
N PHE A 114 -11.03 -23.35 13.71
CA PHE A 114 -12.15 -22.77 14.44
C PHE A 114 -12.98 -23.77 15.25
N LYS A 115 -12.98 -25.06 14.88
CA LYS A 115 -13.69 -26.11 15.64
C LYS A 115 -13.17 -26.27 17.09
N GLU A 116 -11.98 -25.77 17.37
CA GLU A 116 -11.37 -25.78 18.70
C GLU A 116 -11.69 -24.48 19.49
N THR A 117 -12.55 -23.62 18.97
CA THR A 117 -12.88 -22.30 19.52
C THR A 117 -14.39 -22.08 19.62
N SER A 118 -14.82 -21.00 20.27
CA SER A 118 -16.22 -20.56 20.28
C SER A 118 -16.63 -19.73 19.06
N ILE A 119 -15.71 -19.47 18.13
CA ILE A 119 -15.96 -18.64 16.94
C ILE A 119 -16.58 -19.53 15.86
N SER A 120 -17.73 -19.12 15.31
CA SER A 120 -18.34 -19.84 14.18
C SER A 120 -17.40 -19.83 12.97
N PRO A 121 -17.15 -20.96 12.29
CA PRO A 121 -16.40 -20.97 11.04
C PRO A 121 -16.97 -20.07 9.94
N ASP A 122 -18.27 -19.76 9.99
CA ASP A 122 -18.98 -18.92 9.01
C ASP A 122 -18.52 -17.46 8.98
N VAL A 123 -17.71 -17.03 9.97
CA VAL A 123 -17.04 -15.73 9.95
C VAL A 123 -15.99 -15.62 8.85
N ILE A 124 -15.58 -16.74 8.23
CA ILE A 124 -14.78 -16.73 7.01
C ILE A 124 -15.52 -17.49 5.93
N GLN A 125 -15.82 -16.81 4.82
CA GLN A 125 -16.46 -17.41 3.66
C GLN A 125 -15.66 -17.15 2.40
N LEU A 126 -15.55 -18.18 1.56
CA LEU A 126 -14.95 -18.09 0.24
C LEU A 126 -16.06 -17.87 -0.79
N VAL A 127 -16.05 -16.73 -1.47
CA VAL A 127 -16.95 -16.44 -2.57
C VAL A 127 -16.52 -17.27 -3.80
N PRO A 128 -17.44 -17.94 -4.51
CA PRO A 128 -17.11 -18.69 -5.72
C PRO A 128 -16.38 -17.83 -6.75
N SER A 129 -15.34 -18.38 -7.37
CA SER A 129 -14.46 -17.66 -8.30
C SER A 129 -14.64 -18.08 -9.77
N ASP A 130 -15.53 -19.04 -10.03
CA ASP A 130 -15.84 -19.60 -11.34
C ASP A 130 -16.52 -18.59 -12.27
N ASP A 131 -17.30 -17.66 -11.71
CA ASP A 131 -17.92 -16.57 -12.43
C ASP A 131 -17.38 -15.20 -11.97
N ARG A 132 -17.16 -14.28 -12.91
CA ARG A 132 -16.81 -12.88 -12.63
C ARG A 132 -18.00 -12.11 -12.05
N SER A 133 -19.24 -12.50 -12.34
CA SER A 133 -20.44 -11.85 -11.80
C SER A 133 -20.47 -11.85 -10.27
N THR A 134 -19.79 -12.80 -9.63
CA THR A 134 -19.65 -12.87 -8.16
C THR A 134 -18.88 -11.69 -7.57
N VAL A 135 -17.95 -11.09 -8.33
CA VAL A 135 -17.30 -9.83 -7.95
C VAL A 135 -18.37 -8.74 -7.90
N THR A 136 -19.09 -8.55 -8.99
CA THR A 136 -20.14 -7.52 -9.09
C THR A 136 -21.21 -7.71 -8.01
N ALA A 137 -21.60 -8.95 -7.70
CA ALA A 137 -22.54 -9.25 -6.63
C ALA A 137 -21.99 -8.80 -5.26
N LEU A 138 -20.71 -9.12 -4.95
CA LEU A 138 -20.04 -8.67 -3.74
C LEU A 138 -19.95 -7.14 -3.66
N LEU A 139 -19.54 -6.48 -4.74
CA LEU A 139 -19.43 -5.02 -4.83
C LEU A 139 -20.78 -4.29 -4.66
N LYS A 140 -21.89 -4.98 -4.94
CA LYS A 140 -23.24 -4.45 -4.84
C LYS A 140 -24.01 -4.89 -3.59
N ALA A 141 -23.39 -5.70 -2.72
CA ALA A 141 -24.02 -6.29 -1.53
C ALA A 141 -24.16 -5.30 -0.34
N ARG A 142 -24.47 -4.03 -0.63
CA ARG A 142 -24.67 -3.01 0.40
C ARG A 142 -25.82 -3.41 1.33
N GLY A 143 -25.59 -3.30 2.64
CA GLY A 143 -26.51 -3.77 3.68
C GLY A 143 -26.22 -5.19 4.18
N PHE A 144 -25.35 -5.93 3.49
CA PHE A 144 -24.78 -7.20 3.95
C PHE A 144 -23.26 -7.15 4.12
N VAL A 145 -22.59 -6.32 3.34
CA VAL A 145 -21.15 -6.07 3.39
C VAL A 145 -20.93 -4.60 3.71
N ASP A 146 -20.11 -4.33 4.73
CA ASP A 146 -19.85 -2.99 5.26
C ASP A 146 -18.68 -2.30 4.53
N LEU A 147 -17.73 -3.09 4.03
CA LEU A 147 -16.52 -2.61 3.38
C LEU A 147 -16.01 -3.61 2.34
N VAL A 148 -15.52 -3.13 1.19
CA VAL A 148 -14.74 -3.90 0.24
C VAL A 148 -13.32 -3.36 0.13
N ILE A 149 -12.33 -4.27 0.00
CA ILE A 149 -10.94 -3.92 -0.24
C ILE A 149 -10.40 -4.73 -1.44
N PRO A 150 -9.99 -4.07 -2.54
CA PRO A 150 -9.30 -4.71 -3.64
C PRO A 150 -7.80 -4.90 -3.34
N ARG A 151 -7.23 -6.03 -3.75
CA ARG A 151 -5.78 -6.29 -3.76
C ARG A 151 -5.38 -6.97 -5.07
N GLY A 152 -4.87 -6.22 -6.03
CA GLY A 152 -4.53 -6.79 -7.33
C GLY A 152 -3.92 -5.79 -8.29
N SER A 153 -4.23 -5.98 -9.57
CA SER A 153 -3.82 -5.05 -10.62
C SER A 153 -4.52 -3.69 -10.49
N ALA A 154 -3.92 -2.63 -11.07
CA ALA A 154 -4.55 -1.31 -11.14
C ALA A 154 -5.94 -1.37 -11.81
N SER A 155 -6.11 -2.24 -12.82
CA SER A 155 -7.41 -2.46 -13.46
C SER A 155 -8.44 -3.05 -12.50
N LEU A 156 -8.08 -4.04 -11.67
CA LEU A 156 -8.98 -4.60 -10.66
C LEU A 156 -9.40 -3.53 -9.66
N ILE A 157 -8.42 -2.79 -9.12
CA ILE A 157 -8.67 -1.74 -8.14
C ILE A 157 -9.63 -0.71 -8.72
N ARG A 158 -9.38 -0.22 -9.93
CA ARG A 158 -10.26 0.73 -10.63
C ARG A 158 -11.68 0.18 -10.81
N THR A 159 -11.83 -1.06 -11.28
CA THR A 159 -13.15 -1.70 -11.40
C THR A 159 -13.89 -1.73 -10.07
N VAL A 160 -13.20 -2.08 -8.97
CA VAL A 160 -13.83 -2.11 -7.64
C VAL A 160 -14.25 -0.71 -7.20
N VAL A 161 -13.38 0.28 -7.35
CA VAL A 161 -13.66 1.68 -6.96
C VAL A 161 -14.81 2.27 -7.78
N ASP A 162 -14.84 2.03 -9.09
CA ASP A 162 -15.82 2.64 -9.99
C ASP A 162 -17.21 1.96 -9.93
N GLU A 163 -17.26 0.64 -9.67
CA GLU A 163 -18.51 -0.13 -9.75
C GLU A 163 -19.16 -0.44 -8.38
N SER A 164 -18.43 -0.29 -7.28
CA SER A 164 -18.91 -0.68 -5.95
C SER A 164 -19.94 0.28 -5.38
N THR A 165 -21.05 -0.27 -4.89
CA THR A 165 -22.01 0.47 -4.05
C THR A 165 -21.75 0.26 -2.56
N VAL A 166 -20.99 -0.78 -2.21
CA VAL A 166 -20.41 -0.98 -0.88
C VAL A 166 -19.24 0.00 -0.69
N PRO A 167 -19.10 0.66 0.48
CA PRO A 167 -17.93 1.48 0.78
C PRO A 167 -16.62 0.72 0.50
N THR A 168 -15.64 1.41 -0.07
CA THR A 168 -14.38 0.79 -0.49
C THR A 168 -13.21 1.54 0.14
N ILE A 169 -12.18 0.80 0.56
CA ILE A 169 -10.86 1.36 0.79
C ILE A 169 -9.95 0.87 -0.34
N GLU A 170 -9.52 1.79 -1.19
CA GLU A 170 -8.66 1.49 -2.32
C GLU A 170 -7.21 1.33 -1.87
N THR A 171 -6.48 0.39 -2.49
CA THR A 171 -5.03 0.35 -2.40
C THR A 171 -4.44 1.02 -3.64
N GLY A 172 -3.62 2.03 -3.45
CA GLY A 172 -3.18 2.92 -4.51
C GLY A 172 -2.15 2.32 -5.47
N ALA A 173 -2.06 2.92 -6.66
CA ALA A 173 -0.86 2.85 -7.50
C ALA A 173 0.32 3.57 -6.82
N GLY A 174 1.52 3.36 -7.37
CA GLY A 174 2.79 3.59 -6.69
C GLY A 174 3.82 4.44 -7.41
N VAL A 175 3.42 5.50 -8.11
CA VAL A 175 4.40 6.47 -8.67
C VAL A 175 4.96 7.33 -7.54
N CYS A 176 6.08 6.87 -6.98
CA CYS A 176 6.78 7.46 -5.84
C CYS A 176 8.04 8.22 -6.30
N HIS A 177 8.35 9.34 -5.64
CA HIS A 177 9.50 10.17 -5.97
C HIS A 177 10.57 10.16 -4.88
N VAL A 178 11.82 10.34 -5.30
CA VAL A 178 12.92 10.77 -4.43
C VAL A 178 13.41 12.11 -4.96
N TYR A 179 13.26 13.17 -4.17
CA TYR A 179 13.82 14.48 -4.44
C TYR A 179 15.12 14.69 -3.67
N VAL A 180 16.18 15.06 -4.38
CA VAL A 180 17.49 15.39 -3.81
C VAL A 180 17.69 16.90 -3.88
N ASP A 181 17.54 17.54 -2.74
CA ASP A 181 17.66 18.99 -2.58
C ASP A 181 19.11 19.46 -2.71
N LYS A 182 19.31 20.74 -3.03
CA LYS A 182 20.64 21.38 -3.11
C LYS A 182 21.50 21.24 -1.84
N SER A 183 20.87 21.03 -0.68
CA SER A 183 21.54 20.87 0.63
C SER A 183 21.86 19.42 0.99
N ALA A 184 21.50 18.45 0.14
CA ALA A 184 21.62 17.04 0.46
C ALA A 184 23.06 16.58 0.72
N ASP A 185 23.20 15.68 1.69
CA ASP A 185 24.34 14.76 1.74
C ASP A 185 24.23 13.79 0.54
N LEU A 186 25.19 13.89 -0.38
CA LEU A 186 25.16 13.15 -1.64
C LEU A 186 25.36 11.64 -1.44
N GLU A 187 26.15 11.20 -0.46
CA GLU A 187 26.36 9.78 -0.18
C GLU A 187 25.09 9.14 0.37
N LYS A 188 24.42 9.87 1.28
CA LYS A 188 23.10 9.51 1.79
C LYS A 188 22.07 9.44 0.67
N ALA A 189 22.07 10.42 -0.23
CA ALA A 189 21.15 10.49 -1.37
C ALA A 189 21.28 9.29 -2.32
N VAL A 190 22.50 8.85 -2.65
CA VAL A 190 22.72 7.64 -3.47
C VAL A 190 22.16 6.41 -2.77
N SER A 191 22.47 6.24 -1.48
CA SER A 191 22.05 5.06 -0.71
C SER A 191 20.52 4.96 -0.64
N ILE A 192 19.84 6.10 -0.40
CA ILE A 192 18.39 6.20 -0.38
C ILE A 192 17.79 5.91 -1.76
N LEU A 193 18.32 6.50 -2.83
CA LEU A 193 17.86 6.28 -4.20
C LEU A 193 17.93 4.79 -4.59
N ILE A 194 19.09 4.17 -4.38
CA ILE A 194 19.32 2.77 -4.75
C ILE A 194 18.42 1.85 -3.94
N ASN A 195 18.29 2.06 -2.62
CA ASN A 195 17.36 1.26 -1.83
C ASN A 195 15.90 1.47 -2.28
N SER A 196 15.50 2.72 -2.54
CA SER A 196 14.13 3.06 -2.94
C SER A 196 13.72 2.39 -4.26
N LYS A 197 14.63 2.26 -5.24
CA LYS A 197 14.34 1.61 -6.53
C LYS A 197 14.61 0.11 -6.53
N CYS A 198 15.76 -0.33 -5.99
CA CYS A 198 16.33 -1.64 -6.29
C CYS A 198 16.00 -2.73 -5.26
N ASP A 199 15.59 -2.38 -4.03
CA ASP A 199 15.29 -3.37 -2.98
C ASP A 199 14.16 -4.32 -3.41
N ARG A 200 13.02 -3.76 -3.84
CA ARG A 200 11.87 -4.52 -4.31
C ARG A 200 11.12 -3.76 -5.42
N PRO A 201 11.60 -3.79 -6.66
CA PRO A 201 11.09 -2.92 -7.73
C PRO A 201 9.62 -3.14 -8.10
N SER A 202 9.03 -4.29 -7.71
CA SER A 202 7.66 -4.68 -8.05
C SER A 202 6.61 -4.29 -7.01
N THR A 203 6.99 -3.57 -5.95
CA THR A 203 6.06 -3.06 -4.92
C THR A 203 5.75 -1.59 -5.15
N CYS A 204 4.53 -1.17 -4.79
CA CYS A 204 3.99 0.18 -5.04
C CYS A 204 4.69 1.32 -4.29
N ASN A 205 5.62 1.03 -3.38
CA ASN A 205 6.40 2.06 -2.70
C ASN A 205 7.84 2.18 -3.25
N ALA A 206 8.16 1.47 -4.35
CA ALA A 206 9.44 1.64 -5.03
C ALA A 206 9.49 3.01 -5.70
N ALA A 207 10.65 3.67 -5.68
CA ALA A 207 10.81 4.93 -6.40
C ALA A 207 10.68 4.70 -7.92
N GLU A 208 9.88 5.53 -8.58
CA GLU A 208 9.68 5.53 -10.03
C GLU A 208 10.28 6.78 -10.69
N THR A 209 10.50 7.85 -9.93
CA THR A 209 11.13 9.09 -10.41
C THR A 209 12.15 9.63 -9.41
N LEU A 210 13.33 9.98 -9.90
CA LEU A 210 14.34 10.78 -9.20
C LEU A 210 14.25 12.23 -9.68
N LEU A 211 14.05 13.15 -8.73
CA LEU A 211 14.10 14.60 -8.95
C LEU A 211 15.40 15.14 -8.33
N ILE A 212 16.15 15.93 -9.09
CA ILE A 212 17.43 16.49 -8.65
C ILE A 212 17.35 18.01 -8.71
N ASP A 213 17.72 18.70 -7.64
CA ASP A 213 17.87 20.15 -7.68
C ASP A 213 18.97 20.55 -8.69
N SER A 214 18.61 21.41 -9.64
CA SER A 214 19.52 21.89 -10.70
C SER A 214 20.83 22.48 -10.17
N LYS A 215 20.86 23.02 -8.96
CA LYS A 215 22.07 23.62 -8.34
C LYS A 215 23.13 22.60 -7.95
N ILE A 216 22.75 21.33 -7.82
CA ILE A 216 23.68 20.22 -7.53
C ILE A 216 23.76 19.18 -8.65
N ALA A 217 23.01 19.37 -9.74
CA ALA A 217 22.95 18.41 -10.84
C ALA A 217 24.34 18.05 -11.39
N ASP A 218 25.21 19.04 -11.62
CA ASP A 218 26.58 18.80 -12.12
C ASP A 218 27.42 17.90 -11.21
N LYS A 219 27.12 17.86 -9.91
CA LYS A 219 27.84 17.04 -8.92
C LYS A 219 27.17 15.69 -8.70
N PHE A 220 25.84 15.69 -8.55
CA PHE A 220 25.10 14.51 -8.12
C PHE A 220 24.64 13.63 -9.28
N LEU A 221 24.22 14.21 -10.42
CA LEU A 221 23.69 13.45 -11.55
C LEU A 221 24.69 12.41 -12.08
N PRO A 222 26.00 12.69 -12.25
CA PRO A 222 26.97 11.66 -12.65
C PRO A 222 27.04 10.47 -11.68
N ILE A 223 26.94 10.75 -10.38
CA ILE A 223 27.00 9.74 -9.32
C ILE A 223 25.74 8.86 -9.36
N ALA A 224 24.56 9.49 -9.45
CA ALA A 224 23.28 8.80 -9.52
C ALA A 224 23.17 7.92 -10.77
N LEU A 225 23.55 8.46 -11.95
CA LEU A 225 23.54 7.71 -13.21
C LEU A 225 24.42 6.48 -13.15
N LYS A 226 25.65 6.61 -12.62
CA LYS A 226 26.56 5.48 -12.50
C LYS A 226 26.01 4.41 -11.54
N ALA A 227 25.52 4.82 -10.36
CA ALA A 227 24.98 3.89 -9.38
C ALA A 227 23.76 3.10 -9.92
N LEU A 228 22.86 3.79 -10.65
CA LEU A 228 21.70 3.16 -11.29
C LEU A 228 22.11 2.21 -12.43
N ALA A 229 23.07 2.61 -13.27
CA ALA A 229 23.59 1.77 -14.35
C ALA A 229 24.30 0.53 -13.82
N ASP A 230 25.13 0.66 -12.77
CA ASP A 230 25.81 -0.45 -12.10
C ASP A 230 24.79 -1.44 -11.49
N ALA A 231 23.62 -0.95 -11.08
CA ALA A 231 22.48 -1.75 -10.60
C ALA A 231 21.59 -2.32 -11.73
N ASN A 232 21.95 -2.14 -13.00
CA ASN A 232 21.19 -2.55 -14.19
C ASN A 232 19.78 -1.92 -14.28
N VAL A 233 19.62 -0.70 -13.77
CA VAL A 233 18.37 0.06 -13.90
C VAL A 233 18.29 0.69 -15.28
N VAL A 234 17.15 0.53 -15.95
CA VAL A 234 16.80 1.25 -17.19
C VAL A 234 16.46 2.69 -16.83
N ILE A 235 17.09 3.66 -17.49
CA ILE A 235 16.97 5.07 -17.13
C ILE A 235 16.25 5.83 -18.25
N ASN A 236 15.10 6.42 -17.91
CA ASN A 236 14.40 7.43 -18.70
C ASN A 236 14.74 8.81 -18.14
N ILE A 237 15.13 9.76 -18.98
CA ILE A 237 15.75 11.00 -18.51
C ILE A 237 15.28 12.22 -19.28
N ASP A 238 15.24 13.38 -18.63
CA ASP A 238 14.99 14.66 -19.30
C ASP A 238 16.11 15.03 -20.29
N SER A 239 15.83 16.01 -21.16
CA SER A 239 16.74 16.42 -22.22
C SER A 239 18.04 17.05 -21.69
N VAL A 240 17.97 17.78 -20.58
CA VAL A 240 19.11 18.48 -19.97
C VAL A 240 20.09 17.46 -19.39
N SER A 241 19.58 16.49 -18.65
CA SER A 241 20.36 15.46 -17.97
C SER A 241 20.89 14.40 -18.95
N LYS A 242 20.21 14.20 -20.09
CA LYS A 242 20.70 13.33 -21.17
C LYS A 242 22.09 13.74 -21.69
N VAL A 243 22.37 15.04 -21.79
CA VAL A 243 23.67 15.55 -22.24
C VAL A 243 24.81 15.07 -21.33
N VAL A 244 24.55 14.97 -20.02
CA VAL A 244 25.52 14.47 -19.03
C VAL A 244 25.69 12.96 -19.17
N ALA A 245 24.59 12.21 -19.33
CA ALA A 245 24.63 10.76 -19.54
C ALA A 245 25.42 10.37 -20.79
N ASP A 246 25.20 11.07 -21.91
CA ASP A 246 25.90 10.81 -23.18
C ASP A 246 27.42 11.06 -23.06
N LYS A 247 27.84 12.09 -22.30
CA LYS A 247 29.26 12.35 -22.01
C LYS A 247 29.90 11.24 -21.17
N LEU A 248 29.14 10.61 -20.29
CA LEU A 248 29.60 9.50 -19.44
C LEU A 248 29.52 8.14 -20.14
N GLY A 249 28.94 8.07 -21.35
CA GLY A 249 28.71 6.81 -22.06
C GLY A 249 27.65 5.92 -21.41
N ILE A 250 26.73 6.50 -20.62
CA ILE A 250 25.68 5.76 -19.92
C ILE A 250 24.43 5.70 -20.81
N SER A 251 23.94 4.49 -21.06
CA SER A 251 22.74 4.28 -21.89
C SER A 251 21.49 4.80 -21.19
N THR A 252 20.77 5.70 -21.84
CA THR A 252 19.54 6.32 -21.35
C THR A 252 18.54 6.50 -22.49
N LYS A 253 17.25 6.56 -22.16
CA LYS A 253 16.16 6.93 -23.06
C LYS A 253 15.63 8.31 -22.69
N LEU A 254 15.13 9.07 -23.66
CA LEU A 254 14.44 10.32 -23.34
C LEU A 254 13.08 9.99 -22.71
N ALA A 255 12.79 10.57 -21.55
CA ALA A 255 11.47 10.45 -20.92
C ALA A 255 10.41 11.19 -21.74
N SER A 256 9.26 10.54 -21.95
CA SER A 256 8.06 11.16 -22.51
C SER A 256 7.20 11.76 -21.40
N GLU A 257 6.17 12.54 -21.75
CA GLU A 257 5.20 13.04 -20.77
C GLU A 257 4.53 11.90 -19.98
N ASP A 258 4.18 10.80 -20.65
CA ASP A 258 3.59 9.62 -20.02
C ASP A 258 4.55 8.92 -19.05
N SER A 259 5.87 9.05 -19.27
CA SER A 259 6.87 8.40 -18.43
C SER A 259 6.76 8.87 -16.98
N TRP A 260 6.53 10.17 -16.76
CA TRP A 260 6.46 10.77 -15.42
C TRP A 260 5.33 10.19 -14.55
N SER A 261 4.24 9.74 -15.16
CA SER A 261 3.09 9.12 -14.48
C SER A 261 3.13 7.58 -14.50
N THR A 262 4.21 6.97 -14.99
CA THR A 262 4.28 5.51 -15.18
C THR A 262 4.83 4.83 -13.92
N GLU A 263 4.06 3.88 -13.37
CA GLU A 263 4.56 2.91 -12.40
C GLU A 263 5.15 1.71 -13.16
N TYR A 264 6.48 1.61 -13.22
CA TYR A 264 7.16 0.59 -13.99
C TYR A 264 7.09 -0.79 -13.32
N GLY A 265 7.16 -0.84 -11.98
CA GLY A 265 7.15 -2.09 -11.24
C GLY A 265 8.36 -3.01 -11.55
N THR A 266 9.43 -2.46 -12.12
CA THR A 266 10.66 -3.15 -12.53
C THR A 266 11.89 -2.27 -12.26
N LEU A 267 13.09 -2.74 -12.61
CA LEU A 267 14.33 -1.95 -12.55
C LEU A 267 14.36 -0.92 -13.69
N GLU A 268 13.43 0.04 -13.64
CA GLU A 268 13.31 1.18 -14.55
C GLU A 268 12.92 2.42 -13.73
N ILE A 269 13.50 3.58 -14.04
CA ILE A 269 13.27 4.83 -13.31
C ILE A 269 13.34 6.05 -14.24
N ASN A 270 12.60 7.09 -13.90
CA ASN A 270 12.72 8.41 -14.50
C ASN A 270 13.74 9.28 -13.74
N ILE A 271 14.40 10.21 -14.44
CA ILE A 271 15.27 11.23 -13.85
C ILE A 271 14.95 12.59 -14.46
N ALA A 272 14.67 13.58 -13.61
CA ALA A 272 14.50 14.97 -14.02
C ALA A 272 15.25 15.94 -13.10
N GLN A 273 15.70 17.05 -13.67
CA GLN A 273 16.16 18.22 -12.92
C GLN A 273 14.99 19.18 -12.64
N VAL A 274 14.98 19.77 -11.45
CA VAL A 274 13.99 20.77 -11.01
C VAL A 274 14.68 21.94 -10.33
N ASP A 275 14.06 23.12 -10.32
CA ASP A 275 14.59 24.31 -9.63
C ASP A 275 14.04 24.41 -8.21
N GLY A 276 14.70 23.74 -7.27
CA GLY A 276 14.30 23.79 -5.86
C GLY A 276 13.08 22.96 -5.49
N VAL A 277 12.80 22.98 -4.19
CA VAL A 277 11.79 22.15 -3.53
C VAL A 277 10.37 22.42 -4.05
N THR A 278 10.04 23.67 -4.39
CA THR A 278 8.71 24.03 -4.90
C THR A 278 8.42 23.37 -6.24
N ASN A 279 9.36 23.42 -7.19
CA ASN A 279 9.17 22.74 -8.48
C ASN A 279 9.21 21.22 -8.35
N ALA A 280 9.94 20.67 -7.37
CA ALA A 280 9.85 19.25 -7.04
C ALA A 280 8.43 18.86 -6.60
N ILE A 281 7.83 19.66 -5.71
CA ILE A 281 6.44 19.44 -5.24
C ILE A 281 5.44 19.59 -6.39
N GLU A 282 5.60 20.59 -7.26
CA GLU A 282 4.74 20.76 -8.44
C GLU A 282 4.78 19.52 -9.36
N HIS A 283 5.97 18.96 -9.58
CA HIS A 283 6.14 17.72 -10.34
C HIS A 283 5.42 16.55 -9.65
N ILE A 284 5.63 16.37 -8.34
CA ILE A 284 5.00 15.32 -7.54
C ILE A 284 3.47 15.46 -7.56
N LEU A 285 2.93 16.67 -7.41
CA LEU A 285 1.49 16.92 -7.45
C LEU A 285 0.88 16.61 -8.81
N LYS A 286 1.63 16.82 -9.90
CA LYS A 286 1.17 16.58 -11.26
C LYS A 286 1.18 15.10 -11.62
N TYR A 287 2.24 14.37 -11.27
CA TYR A 287 2.48 13.02 -11.78
C TYR A 287 2.44 11.91 -10.71
N GLY A 288 2.62 12.27 -9.45
CA GLY A 288 2.58 11.34 -8.33
C GLY A 288 1.20 10.77 -8.05
N THR A 289 1.21 9.62 -7.40
CA THR A 289 -0.03 8.88 -7.03
C THR A 289 -0.41 9.07 -5.57
N LYS A 290 0.22 10.04 -4.89
CA LYS A 290 0.00 10.35 -3.46
C LYS A 290 0.32 9.17 -2.55
N HIS A 291 1.22 8.29 -2.99
CA HIS A 291 1.71 7.16 -2.20
C HIS A 291 2.87 7.63 -1.32
N THR A 292 4.11 7.50 -1.74
CA THR A 292 5.26 7.85 -0.89
C THR A 292 6.20 8.78 -1.61
N GLU A 293 6.56 9.87 -0.96
CA GLU A 293 7.42 10.90 -1.54
C GLU A 293 8.57 11.19 -0.58
N ALA A 294 9.80 11.10 -1.05
CA ALA A 294 10.99 11.29 -0.23
C ALA A 294 11.73 12.57 -0.59
N ILE A 295 12.24 13.27 0.43
CA ILE A 295 13.22 14.34 0.31
C ILE A 295 14.53 13.92 0.98
N VAL A 296 15.65 14.17 0.30
CA VAL A 296 16.99 14.11 0.89
C VAL A 296 17.53 15.53 0.97
N ALA A 297 17.72 16.05 2.19
CA ALA A 297 18.07 17.45 2.46
C ALA A 297 18.66 17.61 3.86
N GLU A 298 19.49 18.64 4.05
CA GLU A 298 19.96 19.10 5.37
C GLU A 298 19.38 20.48 5.74
N ASP A 299 18.84 21.21 4.75
CA ASP A 299 18.13 22.47 4.95
C ASP A 299 16.74 22.24 5.57
N LYS A 300 16.54 22.79 6.77
CA LYS A 300 15.29 22.65 7.52
C LYS A 300 14.11 23.33 6.81
N GLU A 301 14.34 24.47 6.16
CA GLU A 301 13.27 25.19 5.48
C GLU A 301 12.74 24.37 4.29
N ALA A 302 13.64 23.75 3.51
CA ALA A 302 13.25 22.85 2.43
C ALA A 302 12.44 21.64 2.94
N ILE A 303 12.85 21.05 4.06
CA ILE A 303 12.14 19.93 4.69
C ILE A 303 10.74 20.36 5.16
N GLU A 304 10.62 21.51 5.81
CA GLU A 304 9.34 22.05 6.29
C GLU A 304 8.39 22.31 5.11
N ILE A 305 8.87 22.91 4.02
CA ILE A 305 8.07 23.14 2.81
C ILE A 305 7.63 21.81 2.19
N PHE A 306 8.55 20.86 2.02
CA PHE A 306 8.25 19.56 1.40
C PHE A 306 7.22 18.77 2.20
N THR A 307 7.35 18.75 3.53
CA THR A 307 6.42 18.03 4.42
C THR A 307 5.06 18.72 4.53
N ALA A 308 5.00 20.04 4.49
CA ALA A 308 3.74 20.78 4.58
C ALA A 308 2.90 20.69 3.30
N LEU A 309 3.54 20.62 2.12
CA LEU A 309 2.84 20.75 0.84
C LEU A 309 2.61 19.42 0.09
N ASN A 310 3.30 18.33 0.46
CA ASN A 310 3.03 17.02 -0.12
C ASN A 310 1.84 16.34 0.55
N ASP A 311 0.72 16.27 -0.18
CA ASP A 311 -0.49 15.54 0.21
C ASP A 311 -0.42 14.07 -0.22
N CYS A 312 0.43 13.28 0.44
CA CYS A 312 0.62 11.84 0.17
C CYS A 312 0.42 10.96 1.43
N VAL A 313 0.55 9.64 1.29
CA VAL A 313 0.47 8.69 2.41
C VAL A 313 1.60 8.92 3.41
N ALA A 314 2.82 9.04 2.91
CA ALA A 314 4.00 9.18 3.73
C ALA A 314 5.02 10.09 3.05
N VAL A 315 5.43 11.12 3.78
CA VAL A 315 6.56 11.97 3.42
C VAL A 315 7.79 11.44 4.14
N MET A 316 8.80 11.01 3.38
CA MET A 316 10.06 10.51 3.91
C MET A 316 11.10 11.61 3.95
N ILE A 317 11.74 11.82 5.10
CA ILE A 317 12.85 12.77 5.25
C ILE A 317 14.12 11.96 5.42
N ASN A 318 15.09 12.13 4.52
CA ASN A 318 16.38 11.44 4.56
C ASN A 318 16.24 9.92 4.75
N THR A 319 15.19 9.34 4.17
CA THR A 319 14.78 7.94 4.36
C THR A 319 14.22 7.39 3.04
N SER A 320 14.42 6.08 2.82
CA SER A 320 13.91 5.38 1.63
C SER A 320 12.39 5.33 1.58
N THR A 321 11.83 5.37 0.36
CA THR A 321 10.38 5.19 0.15
C THR A 321 9.90 3.79 0.54
N ARG A 322 10.82 2.81 0.61
CA ARG A 322 10.52 1.41 0.97
C ARG A 322 10.01 1.22 2.39
N PHE A 323 10.19 2.23 3.26
CA PHE A 323 9.68 2.19 4.63
C PHE A 323 8.17 2.39 4.74
N THR A 324 7.46 2.78 3.67
CA THR A 324 5.98 2.73 3.67
C THR A 324 5.51 1.29 3.56
N ASP A 325 5.52 0.59 4.69
CA ASP A 325 5.20 -0.82 4.84
C ASP A 325 4.75 -1.04 6.29
N GLY A 326 3.68 -1.81 6.49
CA GLY A 326 3.10 -2.01 7.81
C GLY A 326 4.05 -2.63 8.83
N GLU A 327 4.91 -3.57 8.45
CA GLU A 327 5.89 -4.15 9.37
C GLU A 327 6.95 -3.10 9.74
N GLN A 328 7.48 -2.40 8.74
CA GLN A 328 8.51 -1.38 8.94
C GLN A 328 8.03 -0.17 9.74
N MET A 329 6.75 0.18 9.64
CA MET A 329 6.14 1.28 10.42
C MET A 329 5.54 0.83 11.76
N GLY A 330 5.76 -0.42 12.17
CA GLY A 330 5.34 -0.92 13.48
C GLY A 330 3.85 -1.28 13.60
N PHE A 331 3.13 -1.37 12.49
CA PHE A 331 1.77 -1.93 12.44
C PHE A 331 1.79 -3.47 12.54
N GLY A 332 2.95 -4.08 12.29
CA GLY A 332 3.20 -5.52 12.38
C GLY A 332 2.66 -6.32 11.20
N ALA A 333 1.43 -6.06 10.78
CA ALA A 333 0.86 -6.61 9.56
C ALA A 333 -0.02 -5.57 8.86
N GLU A 334 -0.18 -5.73 7.55
CA GLU A 334 -1.04 -4.86 6.74
C GLU A 334 -1.90 -5.65 5.75
N ILE A 335 -3.14 -5.18 5.54
CA ILE A 335 -4.00 -5.62 4.44
C ILE A 335 -3.61 -4.96 3.12
N GLY A 336 -2.83 -3.88 3.15
CA GLY A 336 -2.37 -3.11 2.00
C GLY A 336 -2.14 -1.65 2.38
N ILE A 337 -1.76 -0.83 1.42
CA ILE A 337 -1.49 0.59 1.61
C ILE A 337 -2.54 1.40 0.86
N SER A 338 -3.31 2.20 1.59
CA SER A 338 -4.31 3.07 0.99
C SER A 338 -3.76 4.46 0.75
N ASN A 339 -3.90 4.99 -0.47
CA ASN A 339 -3.58 6.38 -0.79
C ASN A 339 -4.81 7.31 -0.79
N GLN A 340 -5.99 6.79 -0.48
CA GLN A 340 -7.20 7.61 -0.34
C GLN A 340 -7.16 8.46 0.92
N LYS A 341 -7.97 9.53 0.94
CA LYS A 341 -8.05 10.41 2.11
C LYS A 341 -9.00 9.92 3.19
N LEU A 342 -10.06 9.21 2.82
CA LEU A 342 -11.13 8.85 3.74
C LEU A 342 -10.78 7.60 4.54
N HIS A 343 -11.06 7.66 5.85
CA HIS A 343 -10.90 6.57 6.82
C HIS A 343 -9.44 6.17 7.12
N ALA A 344 -8.83 5.37 6.26
CA ALA A 344 -7.48 4.85 6.45
C ALA A 344 -6.58 5.33 5.30
N ARG A 345 -5.46 5.96 5.66
CA ARG A 345 -4.44 6.41 4.73
C ARG A 345 -3.09 5.88 5.19
N GLY A 346 -2.40 5.15 4.30
CA GLY A 346 -1.19 4.42 4.59
C GLY A 346 -1.38 2.94 4.88
N PRO A 347 -0.38 2.29 5.51
CA PRO A 347 -0.47 0.89 5.88
C PRO A 347 -1.73 0.61 6.69
N MET A 348 -2.53 -0.34 6.22
CA MET A 348 -3.80 -0.69 6.83
C MET A 348 -3.63 -1.89 7.75
N GLY A 349 -3.27 -1.62 9.01
CA GLY A 349 -3.17 -2.62 10.06
C GLY A 349 -4.50 -2.92 10.75
N LEU A 350 -4.43 -3.50 11.95
CA LEU A 350 -5.61 -3.89 12.74
C LEU A 350 -6.50 -2.70 13.12
N GLU A 351 -5.90 -1.55 13.48
CA GLU A 351 -6.66 -0.36 13.88
C GLU A 351 -7.47 0.23 12.72
N GLN A 352 -6.89 0.20 11.51
CA GLN A 352 -7.54 0.66 10.30
C GLN A 352 -8.71 -0.24 9.88
N MET A 353 -8.84 -1.45 10.44
CA MET A 353 -9.96 -2.37 10.24
C MET A 353 -11.10 -2.17 11.28
N THR A 354 -11.14 -1.01 11.93
CA THR A 354 -12.18 -0.67 12.90
C THR A 354 -12.85 0.66 12.54
N THR A 355 -14.07 0.85 13.01
CA THR A 355 -14.77 2.14 13.04
C THR A 355 -15.04 2.53 14.50
N THR A 356 -15.88 3.54 14.73
CA THR A 356 -16.17 4.04 16.08
C THR A 356 -17.67 4.06 16.38
N THR A 357 -18.00 3.92 17.66
CA THR A 357 -19.37 4.13 18.16
C THR A 357 -19.36 5.09 19.36
N TRP A 358 -20.43 5.85 19.51
CA TRP A 358 -20.64 6.75 20.65
C TRP A 358 -21.55 6.09 21.69
N ILE A 359 -21.10 6.10 22.94
CA ILE A 359 -21.87 5.73 24.11
C ILE A 359 -22.18 7.01 24.87
N VAL A 360 -23.47 7.28 25.07
CA VAL A 360 -23.94 8.45 25.82
C VAL A 360 -24.63 7.96 27.07
N SER A 361 -24.04 8.25 28.23
CA SER A 361 -24.61 7.92 29.53
C SER A 361 -25.15 9.18 30.19
N GLY A 362 -26.36 9.08 30.72
CA GLY A 362 -27.05 10.17 31.41
C GLY A 362 -27.86 9.67 32.59
N ASN A 363 -28.51 10.59 33.27
CA ASN A 363 -29.39 10.36 34.40
C ASN A 363 -30.79 10.98 34.15
N GLY A 364 -31.29 10.85 32.90
CA GLY A 364 -32.60 11.36 32.50
C GLY A 364 -32.60 12.74 31.83
N GLN A 365 -31.46 13.22 31.32
CA GLN A 365 -31.41 14.44 30.52
C GLN A 365 -32.30 14.33 29.28
N ILE A 366 -33.10 15.37 29.03
CA ILE A 366 -33.93 15.51 27.82
C ILE A 366 -33.49 16.74 27.01
N ARG A 367 -33.71 16.71 25.70
CA ARG A 367 -33.56 17.89 24.81
C ARG A 367 -34.87 18.69 24.87
N LYS A 368 -34.76 20.01 25.08
CA LYS A 368 -35.90 20.93 25.00
C LYS A 368 -36.19 21.35 23.58
#